data_AF-A0A380W6T5-F1
#
_entry.id   AF-A0A380W6T5-F1
#
_cell.length_a   1.000
_cell.length_b   1.000
_cell.length_c   1.000
_cell.angle_alpha   90.00
_cell.angle_beta   90.00
_cell.angle_gamma   90.00
#
_symmetry.space_group_name_H-M   'P 1'
#
loop_
_entity.id
_entity.type
_entity.pdbx_description
1 polymer ?
#
loop_
_entity_poly.entity_id
_entity_poly.type
_entity_poly.pdbx_seq_one_letter_code
_entity_poly.pdbx_strand_id
1 'polypeptide(L)'
;MSATAPAETATASPVKGNVAAAELRQFVERVERLEEEKKTISDDIRDVFAEMKGRGYDVKAVRQLLKIRKQDANEREEQEAILDVYLQALGMI
;
A
#
# COMPACT_ATOMS: atom_id res chain seq x y z
N MET A 1 55.03 43.70 -16.90
CA MET A 1 54.20 42.99 -17.90
C MET A 1 54.22 41.53 -17.47
N SER A 2 53.18 41.10 -16.76
CA SER A 2 52.11 40.26 -17.34
C SER A 2 52.63 38.85 -17.64
N ALA A 3 52.02 37.75 -17.21
CA ALA A 3 50.82 37.52 -16.44
C ALA A 3 50.82 36.03 -16.07
N THR A 4 50.26 35.73 -14.90
CA THR A 4 49.23 34.71 -14.69
C THR A 4 49.51 33.27 -15.15
N ALA A 5 49.69 32.39 -14.16
CA ALA A 5 49.35 30.98 -14.25
C ALA A 5 47.86 30.77 -14.61
N PRO A 6 47.52 29.70 -15.34
CA PRO A 6 46.30 28.96 -15.09
C PRO A 6 46.70 27.56 -14.60
N ALA A 7 46.40 27.28 -13.34
CA ALA A 7 45.20 26.53 -12.96
C ALA A 7 45.42 25.03 -13.20
N GLU A 8 46.07 24.44 -12.20
CA GLU A 8 45.95 23.05 -11.81
C GLU A 8 44.49 22.63 -11.97
N THR A 9 44.23 21.73 -12.92
CA THR A 9 42.93 21.14 -13.17
C THR A 9 42.47 20.48 -11.88
N ALA A 10 41.53 21.17 -11.21
CA ALA A 10 40.86 20.70 -10.02
C ALA A 10 40.41 19.25 -10.25
N THR A 11 41.03 18.34 -9.51
CA THR A 11 40.59 16.97 -9.36
C THR A 11 39.13 16.99 -8.93
N ALA A 12 38.23 16.65 -9.85
CA ALA A 12 36.85 16.33 -9.52
C ALA A 12 36.88 15.23 -8.47
N SER A 13 36.50 15.57 -7.23
CA SER A 13 36.50 14.63 -6.12
C SER A 13 35.68 13.39 -6.49
N PRO A 14 36.21 12.18 -6.29
CA PRO A 14 35.51 10.98 -6.69
C PRO A 14 34.32 10.71 -5.74
N VAL A 15 33.16 10.50 -6.35
CA VAL A 15 32.23 9.42 -5.97
C VAL A 15 31.72 9.47 -4.51
N LYS A 16 30.93 10.49 -4.16
CA LYS A 16 29.92 10.38 -3.08
C LYS A 16 28.48 10.63 -3.58
N GLY A 17 28.30 11.48 -4.58
CA GLY A 17 26.98 11.70 -5.22
C GLY A 17 26.48 10.50 -6.05
N ASN A 18 27.37 9.64 -6.53
CA ASN A 18 27.01 8.54 -7.44
C ASN A 18 26.51 7.28 -6.74
N VAL A 19 26.98 6.98 -5.52
CA VAL A 19 26.56 5.77 -4.78
C VAL A 19 25.15 5.96 -4.21
N ALA A 20 24.89 7.11 -3.57
CA ALA A 20 23.56 7.43 -3.05
C ALA A 20 22.51 7.51 -4.19
N ALA A 21 22.87 8.05 -5.35
CA ALA A 21 21.99 8.07 -6.52
C ALA A 21 21.72 6.66 -7.08
N ALA A 22 22.70 5.75 -7.07
CA ALA A 22 22.52 4.38 -7.52
C ALA A 22 21.62 3.57 -6.57
N GLU A 23 21.82 3.72 -5.27
CA GLU A 23 20.97 3.08 -4.25
C GLU A 23 19.52 3.58 -4.32
N LEU A 24 19.32 4.90 -4.47
CA LEU A 24 17.98 5.48 -4.66
C LEU A 24 17.29 4.91 -5.91
N ARG A 25 17.99 4.78 -7.04
CA ARG A 25 17.43 4.18 -8.26
C ARG A 25 16.97 2.74 -8.02
N GLN A 26 17.75 1.93 -7.30
CA GLN A 26 17.35 0.56 -6.97
C GLN A 26 16.08 0.51 -6.11
N PHE A 27 15.93 1.43 -5.15
CA PHE A 27 14.69 1.52 -4.38
C PHE A 27 13.49 1.92 -5.24
N VAL A 28 13.66 2.91 -6.12
CA VAL A 28 12.60 3.39 -7.03
C VAL A 28 12.16 2.27 -7.96
N GLU A 29 13.09 1.62 -8.66
CA GLU A 29 12.79 0.52 -9.59
C GLU A 29 12.05 -0.63 -8.90
N ARG A 30 12.43 -0.96 -7.66
CA ARG A 30 11.74 -1.98 -6.86
C ARG A 30 10.32 -1.57 -6.50
N VAL A 31 10.10 -0.30 -6.13
CA VAL A 31 8.77 0.22 -5.79
C VAL A 31 7.88 0.27 -7.04
N GLU A 32 8.40 0.71 -8.18
CA GLU A 32 7.66 0.77 -9.44
C GLU A 32 7.16 -0.62 -9.85
N ARG A 33 8.04 -1.63 -9.80
CA ARG A 33 7.63 -3.02 -10.05
C ARG A 33 6.53 -3.50 -9.10
N LEU A 34 6.65 -3.19 -7.80
CA LEU A 34 5.64 -3.55 -6.81
C LEU A 34 4.30 -2.82 -7.03
N GLU A 35 4.32 -1.57 -7.50
CA GLU A 35 3.11 -0.82 -7.86
C GLU A 35 2.43 -1.40 -9.11
N GLU A 36 3.21 -1.87 -10.09
CA GLU A 36 2.67 -2.61 -11.24
C GLU A 36 2.01 -3.92 -10.81
N GLU A 37 2.68 -4.75 -10.00
CA GLU A 37 2.12 -6.00 -9.46
C GLU A 37 0.83 -5.74 -8.65
N LYS A 38 0.86 -4.72 -7.78
CA LYS A 38 -0.31 -4.29 -7.00
C LYS A 38 -1.46 -3.83 -7.89
N LYS A 39 -1.18 -3.18 -9.01
CA LYS A 39 -2.21 -2.79 -9.98
C LYS A 39 -2.85 -4.01 -10.61
N THR A 40 -2.06 -4.97 -11.10
CA THR A 40 -2.58 -6.23 -11.65
C THR A 40 -3.46 -6.96 -10.64
N ILE A 41 -3.00 -7.13 -9.41
CA ILE A 41 -3.78 -7.77 -8.33
C ILE A 41 -5.07 -6.98 -8.05
N SER A 42 -5.01 -5.65 -8.07
CA SER A 42 -6.19 -4.81 -7.85
C SER A 42 -7.22 -4.95 -8.97
N ASP A 43 -6.77 -5.11 -10.22
CA ASP A 43 -7.63 -5.32 -11.37
C ASP A 43 -8.29 -6.71 -11.29
N ASP A 44 -7.52 -7.76 -10.97
CA ASP A 44 -8.05 -9.11 -10.75
C ASP A 44 -9.12 -9.15 -9.65
N ILE A 45 -8.89 -8.45 -8.53
CA ILE A 45 -9.87 -8.34 -7.43
C ILE A 45 -11.16 -7.65 -7.91
N ARG A 46 -11.05 -6.64 -8.78
CA ARG A 46 -12.24 -5.96 -9.34
C ARG A 46 -13.03 -6.89 -10.24
N ASP A 47 -12.36 -7.70 -11.05
CA ASP A 47 -13.01 -8.67 -11.93
C ASP A 47 -13.77 -9.73 -11.14
N VAL A 48 -13.21 -10.22 -10.03
CA VAL A 48 -13.92 -11.14 -9.11
C VAL A 48 -15.16 -10.47 -8.51
N PHE A 49 -15.07 -9.21 -8.09
CA PHE A 49 -16.24 -8.48 -7.59
C PHE A 49 -17.29 -8.23 -8.69
N ALA A 50 -16.87 -8.00 -9.93
CA ALA A 50 -17.77 -7.85 -11.06
C ALA A 50 -18.48 -9.17 -11.37
N GLU A 51 -17.78 -10.30 -11.33
CA GLU A 51 -18.35 -11.63 -11.49
C GLU A 51 -19.38 -11.94 -10.40
N MET A 52 -19.05 -11.65 -9.13
CA MET A 52 -20.00 -11.77 -8.01
C MET A 52 -21.26 -10.97 -8.25
N LYS A 53 -21.12 -9.71 -8.72
CA LYS A 53 -22.27 -8.85 -9.03
C LYS A 53 -23.12 -9.43 -10.16
N GLY A 54 -22.49 -9.95 -11.23
CA GLY A 54 -23.18 -10.59 -12.34
C GLY A 54 -23.95 -11.85 -11.94
N ARG A 55 -23.47 -12.56 -10.90
CA ARG A 55 -24.14 -13.71 -10.28
C ARG A 55 -25.20 -13.33 -9.23
N GLY A 56 -25.43 -12.05 -8.97
CA GLY A 56 -26.46 -11.55 -8.06
C GLY A 56 -26.04 -11.39 -6.59
N TYR A 57 -24.75 -11.49 -6.26
CA TYR A 57 -24.27 -11.23 -4.90
C TYR A 57 -24.21 -9.73 -4.59
N ASP A 58 -24.53 -9.35 -3.34
CA ASP A 58 -24.31 -7.99 -2.85
C ASP A 58 -22.82 -7.76 -2.53
N VAL A 59 -22.14 -7.07 -3.46
CA VAL A 59 -20.73 -6.71 -3.33
C VAL A 59 -20.44 -5.87 -2.07
N LYS A 60 -21.38 -5.05 -1.59
CA LYS A 60 -21.18 -4.27 -0.35
C LYS A 60 -21.15 -5.19 0.87
N ALA A 61 -22.10 -6.13 0.95
CA ALA A 61 -22.14 -7.12 2.01
C ALA A 61 -20.87 -8.01 2.00
N VAL A 62 -20.41 -8.43 0.82
CA VAL A 62 -19.17 -9.23 0.70
C VAL A 62 -17.93 -8.43 1.14
N ARG A 63 -17.84 -7.13 0.84
CA ARG A 63 -16.74 -6.29 1.34
C ARG A 63 -16.75 -6.18 2.87
N GLN A 64 -17.93 -6.05 3.47
CA GLN A 64 -18.06 -6.07 4.92
C GLN A 64 -17.65 -7.43 5.50
N LEU A 65 -18.06 -8.54 4.87
CA LEU A 65 -17.63 -9.88 5.24
C LEU A 65 -16.10 -10.02 5.21
N LEU A 66 -15.43 -9.55 4.16
CA LEU A 66 -13.97 -9.58 4.08
C LEU A 66 -13.30 -8.76 5.18
N LYS A 67 -13.90 -7.64 5.59
CA LYS A 67 -13.41 -6.84 6.72
C LYS A 67 -13.53 -7.61 8.03
N ILE A 68 -14.69 -8.22 8.29
CA ILE A 68 -14.93 -9.05 9.48
C ILE A 68 -13.97 -10.23 9.54
N ARG A 69 -13.70 -10.88 8.39
CA ARG A 69 -12.78 -12.02 8.31
C ARG A 69 -11.32 -11.66 8.54
N LYS A 70 -10.95 -10.37 8.41
CA LYS A 70 -9.59 -9.87 8.69
C LYS A 70 -9.39 -9.46 10.14
N GLN A 71 -10.46 -9.29 10.91
CA GLN A 71 -10.37 -8.96 12.32
C GLN A 71 -9.93 -10.18 13.12
N ASP A 72 -9.23 -9.93 14.23
CA ASP A 72 -8.91 -10.97 15.20
C ASP A 72 -10.21 -11.56 15.77
N ALA A 73 -10.20 -12.89 16.00
CA ALA A 73 -11.40 -13.59 16.43
C ALA A 73 -11.86 -13.16 17.82
N ASN A 74 -10.92 -12.96 18.75
CA ASN A 74 -11.23 -12.57 20.12
C ASN A 74 -11.71 -11.11 20.15
N GLU A 75 -11.02 -10.22 19.42
CA GLU A 75 -11.48 -8.82 19.30
C GLU A 75 -12.88 -8.72 18.70
N ARG A 76 -13.22 -9.58 17.73
CA ARG A 76 -14.55 -9.64 17.14
C ARG A 76 -15.59 -10.11 18.16
N GLU A 77 -15.31 -11.19 18.89
CA GLU A 77 -16.24 -11.74 19.90
C GLU A 77 -16.50 -10.73 21.02
N GLU A 78 -15.47 -10.02 21.49
CA GLU A 78 -15.62 -8.94 22.47
C GLU A 78 -16.51 -7.80 21.94
N GLN A 79 -16.27 -7.36 20.69
CA GLN A 79 -17.09 -6.32 20.05
C GLN A 79 -18.54 -6.75 19.87
N GLU A 80 -18.78 -8.00 19.46
CA GLU A 80 -20.11 -8.57 19.28
C GLU A 80 -20.86 -8.66 20.62
N ALA A 81 -20.19 -9.08 21.70
CA ALA A 81 -20.78 -9.13 23.03
C ALA A 81 -21.20 -7.73 23.54
N ILE A 82 -20.35 -6.71 23.34
CA ILE A 82 -20.68 -5.32 23.71
C ILE A 82 -21.85 -4.80 22.86
N LEU A 83 -21.83 -5.08 21.56
CA LEU A 83 -22.90 -4.65 20.66
C LEU A 83 -24.24 -5.26 21.03
N ASP A 84 -24.29 -6.55 21.37
CA ASP A 84 -25.51 -7.25 21.80
C ASP A 84 -26.12 -6.58 23.05
N VAL A 85 -25.29 -6.26 24.05
CA VAL A 85 -25.74 -5.53 25.26
C VAL A 85 -26.38 -4.20 24.90
N TYR A 86 -25.78 -3.43 23.97
CA TYR A 86 -26.34 -2.14 23.55
C TYR A 86 -27.61 -2.28 22.73
N LEU A 87 -27.69 -3.27 21.84
CA LEU A 87 -28.89 -3.50 21.04
C LEU A 87 -30.07 -3.94 21.91
N GLN A 88 -29.83 -4.78 22.92
CA GLN A 88 -30.82 -5.15 23.95
C GLN A 88 -31.27 -3.92 24.74
N ALA A 89 -30.34 -3.08 25.20
CA ALA A 89 -30.67 -1.86 25.92
C ALA A 89 -31.51 -0.86 25.10
N LEU A 90 -31.35 -0.88 23.77
CA LEU A 90 -32.11 -0.06 22.82
C LEU A 90 -33.40 -0.73 22.31
N GLY A 91 -33.69 -1.98 22.70
CA GLY A 91 -34.86 -2.73 22.22
C GLY A 91 -34.83 -3.03 20.72
N MET A 92 -33.64 -3.17 20.15
CA MET A 92 -33.42 -3.43 18.72
C MET A 92 -33.32 -4.93 18.38
N ILE A 93 -33.42 -5.80 19.38
CA ILE A 93 -33.51 -7.26 19.27
C ILE A 93 -34.53 -7.80 20.28
#